data_AF-M2TRL4-F1
#
_entry.id   AF-M2TRL4-F1
#
_cell.length_a   1.000
_cell.length_b   1.000
_cell.length_c   1.000
_cell.angle_alpha   90.00
_cell.angle_beta   90.00
_cell.angle_gamma   90.00
#
_symmetry.space_group_name_H-M   'P 1'
#
loop_
_entity.id
_entity.type
_entity.pdbx_description
1 polymer ?
#
loop_
_entity_poly.entity_id
_entity_poly.type
_entity_poly.pdbx_seq_one_letter_code
_entity_poly.pdbx_strand_id
1 'polypeptide(L)'
;MGPASFTHDLPTSLADLLSNTLILRQTAPYLPVSALRNLSRTSKSLHHAIIQSPEAFRYLDLSTVKSAIVPSDGPLDVGGVNFRAQRMDEALTEDDFYSGPLRHIFNRLEKIHILQNVHTLVLDGLSVTAELVNDLLTEERFNVRLLSIREVKNLNERKLQQYLRYAVRPSRPEGTPRVKGIYLFGSRDPPPRPVSSPTKRQPSPVSRGVMSSKGAQIGAQWNEKSQQALDVALSRTEDKWYKSSGKIISKRPSPEWAEILQECAGIIAFDAVLCRGPRHDPSKAYIRDPAVAGAHHPASFLRPSIATVALGPSGCETCHSSPEGPAVFGSSSPAHHPLLSPVPLHGSTVRAAQIPHTLDGTTPPPLIVRCEDCLRGRWCERCHKWWDEDCYVVPATAQRTELQQTEIVANLQSDGTTRMLPKQKTKVIGVRRDCFGCGHTCITCKELFIRTCKKCKNEYCREDNDASSDTMCDWCNYTSRRTVEMY
;
A
#
# COMPACT_ATOMS: atom_id res chain seq x y z
N MET A 1 -71.45 22.15 19.73
CA MET A 1 -70.00 22.34 19.56
C MET A 1 -69.31 21.06 19.97
N GLY A 2 -68.57 20.45 19.07
CA GLY A 2 -67.51 19.50 19.39
C GLY A 2 -66.45 19.69 18.31
N PRO A 3 -65.20 20.06 18.63
CA PRO A 3 -64.18 20.20 17.62
C PRO A 3 -63.78 18.80 17.17
N ALA A 4 -63.99 18.49 15.90
CA ALA A 4 -63.36 17.35 15.27
C ALA A 4 -61.85 17.64 15.18
N SER A 5 -61.09 17.16 16.16
CA SER A 5 -59.64 17.16 16.13
C SER A 5 -59.17 16.09 15.14
N PHE A 6 -59.10 16.43 13.86
CA PHE A 6 -58.34 15.64 12.88
C PHE A 6 -56.85 15.94 13.08
N THR A 7 -56.17 15.09 13.86
CA THR A 7 -54.70 15.02 13.83
C THR A 7 -54.28 14.37 12.51
N HIS A 8 -53.98 15.19 11.52
CA HIS A 8 -53.40 14.77 10.25
C HIS A 8 -51.89 14.53 10.39
N ASP A 9 -51.49 13.47 11.11
CA ASP A 9 -50.11 12.99 11.02
C ASP A 9 -50.06 11.88 9.96
N LEU A 10 -49.84 12.28 8.71
CA LEU A 10 -49.44 11.35 7.65
C LEU A 10 -48.19 10.60 8.12
N PRO A 11 -48.08 9.28 7.89
CA PRO A 11 -46.91 8.52 8.28
C PRO A 11 -45.67 9.07 7.57
N THR A 12 -44.55 9.16 8.31
CA THR A 12 -43.26 9.64 7.77
C THR A 12 -42.91 8.90 6.48
N SER A 13 -42.87 9.64 5.38
CA SER A 13 -42.52 9.07 4.08
C SER A 13 -41.01 8.94 3.95
N LEU A 14 -40.56 8.15 2.97
CA LEU A 14 -39.14 8.07 2.62
C LEU A 14 -38.57 9.44 2.21
N ALA A 15 -39.38 10.29 1.57
CA ALA A 15 -38.96 11.64 1.19
C ALA A 15 -38.72 12.53 2.41
N ASP A 16 -39.55 12.41 3.45
CA ASP A 16 -39.37 13.15 4.71
C ASP A 16 -38.08 12.71 5.42
N LEU A 17 -37.81 11.40 5.41
CA LEU A 17 -36.61 10.82 6.02
C LEU A 17 -35.32 11.23 5.30
N LEU A 18 -35.31 11.23 3.95
CA LEU A 18 -34.14 11.60 3.16
C LEU A 18 -33.94 13.12 3.02
N SER A 19 -34.97 13.91 3.31
CA SER A 19 -34.82 15.37 3.43
C SER A 19 -34.03 15.76 4.68
N ASN A 20 -33.90 14.86 5.66
CA ASN A 20 -33.00 15.04 6.80
C ASN A 20 -31.54 14.81 6.36
N THR A 21 -30.74 15.88 6.35
CA THR A 21 -29.35 15.86 5.88
C THR A 21 -28.46 14.94 6.71
N LEU A 22 -28.73 14.72 8.00
CA LEU A 22 -27.96 13.79 8.83
C LEU A 22 -28.19 12.34 8.42
N ILE A 23 -29.46 11.98 8.18
CA ILE A 23 -29.82 10.64 7.73
C ILE A 23 -29.26 10.40 6.33
N LEU A 24 -29.43 11.36 5.43
CA LEU A 24 -28.91 11.25 4.07
C LEU A 24 -27.38 11.13 4.07
N ARG A 25 -26.67 11.95 4.87
CA ARG A 25 -25.21 11.86 5.03
C ARG A 25 -24.75 10.48 5.49
N GLN A 26 -25.47 9.88 6.43
CA GLN A 26 -25.10 8.58 7.00
C GLN A 26 -25.45 7.40 6.07
N THR A 27 -26.42 7.56 5.16
CA THR A 27 -26.92 6.48 4.31
C THR A 27 -26.40 6.54 2.88
N ALA A 28 -26.22 7.73 2.32
CA ALA A 28 -25.89 7.92 0.91
C ALA A 28 -24.57 7.27 0.47
N PRO A 29 -23.46 7.31 1.24
CA PRO A 29 -22.20 6.66 0.84
C PRO A 29 -22.30 5.13 0.69
N TYR A 30 -23.32 4.49 1.26
CA TYR A 30 -23.56 3.04 1.13
C TYR A 30 -24.39 2.69 -0.11
N LEU A 31 -24.94 3.68 -0.81
CA LEU A 31 -25.73 3.48 -2.03
C LEU A 31 -24.85 3.70 -3.26
N PRO A 32 -24.91 2.81 -4.27
CA PRO A 32 -24.29 3.08 -5.56
C PRO A 32 -24.82 4.38 -6.16
N VAL A 33 -23.97 5.10 -6.90
CA VAL A 33 -24.34 6.37 -7.57
C VAL A 33 -25.58 6.22 -8.46
N SER A 34 -25.72 5.06 -9.11
CA SER A 34 -26.90 4.71 -9.92
C SER A 34 -28.19 4.62 -9.09
N ALA A 35 -28.12 4.10 -7.85
CA ALA A 35 -29.26 4.00 -6.95
C ALA A 35 -29.75 5.38 -6.51
N LEU A 36 -28.84 6.26 -6.09
CA LEU A 36 -29.18 7.66 -5.75
C LEU A 36 -29.82 8.39 -6.92
N ARG A 37 -29.28 8.21 -8.13
CA ARG A 37 -29.84 8.80 -9.36
C ARG A 37 -31.20 8.22 -9.72
N ASN A 38 -31.42 6.92 -9.55
CA ASN A 38 -32.71 6.31 -9.83
C ASN A 38 -33.76 6.78 -8.82
N LEU A 39 -33.39 6.87 -7.54
CA LEU A 39 -34.24 7.38 -6.48
C LEU A 39 -34.68 8.82 -6.74
N SER A 40 -33.77 9.69 -7.16
CA SER A 40 -34.08 11.09 -7.50
C SER A 40 -34.96 11.26 -8.73
N ARG A 41 -35.21 10.20 -9.51
CA ARG A 41 -36.12 10.21 -10.68
C ARG A 41 -37.52 9.70 -10.36
N THR A 42 -37.75 9.17 -9.16
CA THR A 42 -39.05 8.58 -8.80
C THR A 42 -40.11 9.62 -8.44
N SER A 43 -39.73 10.77 -7.85
CA SER A 43 -40.65 11.87 -7.52
C SER A 43 -39.92 13.21 -7.44
N LYS A 44 -40.66 14.32 -7.53
CA LYS A 44 -40.11 15.67 -7.37
C LYS A 44 -39.53 15.91 -5.97
N SER A 45 -40.19 15.39 -4.93
CA SER A 45 -39.72 15.54 -3.55
C SER A 45 -38.38 14.82 -3.34
N LEU A 46 -38.25 13.58 -3.82
CA LEU A 46 -36.97 12.85 -3.77
C LEU A 46 -35.91 13.46 -4.68
N HIS A 47 -36.31 14.01 -5.82
CA HIS A 47 -35.41 14.76 -6.69
C HIS A 47 -34.75 15.92 -5.93
N HIS A 48 -35.56 16.75 -5.27
CA HIS A 48 -35.09 17.88 -4.49
C HIS A 48 -34.23 17.43 -3.30
N ALA A 49 -34.70 16.44 -2.53
CA ALA A 49 -33.98 15.91 -1.36
C ALA A 49 -32.60 15.35 -1.70
N ILE A 50 -32.40 14.80 -2.90
CA ILE A 50 -31.14 14.15 -3.30
C ILE A 50 -30.25 15.09 -4.11
N ILE A 51 -30.76 15.71 -5.18
CA ILE A 51 -29.94 16.49 -6.11
C ILE A 51 -29.52 17.83 -5.51
N GLN A 52 -30.40 18.47 -4.73
CA GLN A 52 -30.09 19.76 -4.12
C GLN A 52 -29.41 19.64 -2.75
N SER A 53 -29.37 18.44 -2.18
CA SER A 53 -28.71 18.24 -0.89
C SER A 53 -27.18 18.26 -1.03
N PRO A 54 -26.47 18.95 -0.14
CA PRO A 54 -25.01 18.93 -0.12
C PRO A 54 -24.44 17.58 0.35
N GLU A 55 -25.25 16.72 0.97
CA GLU A 55 -24.76 15.50 1.60
C GLU A 55 -24.91 14.25 0.73
N ALA A 56 -25.80 14.26 -0.27
CA ALA A 56 -26.13 13.08 -1.06
C ALA A 56 -24.94 12.54 -1.89
N PHE A 57 -24.11 13.45 -2.42
CA PHE A 57 -22.98 13.13 -3.29
C PHE A 57 -21.65 13.58 -2.69
N ARG A 58 -21.61 13.77 -1.37
CA ARG A 58 -20.39 14.18 -0.65
C ARG A 58 -19.26 13.17 -0.85
N TYR A 59 -19.62 11.89 -0.86
CA TYR A 59 -18.75 10.78 -1.25
C TYR A 59 -19.18 10.29 -2.63
N LEU A 60 -18.28 10.39 -3.62
CA LEU A 60 -18.54 9.99 -4.99
C LEU A 60 -17.52 8.93 -5.42
N ASP A 61 -18.00 7.69 -5.56
CA ASP A 61 -17.22 6.59 -6.10
C ASP A 61 -17.62 6.30 -7.55
N LEU A 62 -16.69 6.56 -8.47
CA LEU A 62 -16.87 6.32 -9.90
C LEU A 62 -16.28 4.98 -10.35
N SER A 63 -15.54 4.26 -9.50
CA SER A 63 -14.88 2.99 -9.85
C SER A 63 -15.88 1.92 -10.33
N THR A 64 -17.12 1.99 -9.86
CA THR A 64 -18.21 1.06 -10.22
C THR A 64 -19.08 1.56 -11.39
N VAL A 65 -18.83 2.77 -11.90
CA VAL A 65 -19.67 3.42 -12.91
C VAL A 65 -19.24 2.98 -14.30
N LYS A 66 -20.07 2.18 -14.97
CA LYS A 66 -19.78 1.64 -16.32
C LYS A 66 -19.42 2.71 -17.35
N SER A 67 -20.07 3.86 -17.32
CA SER A 67 -19.78 4.95 -18.27
C SER A 67 -18.47 5.69 -18.00
N ALA A 68 -17.78 5.39 -16.89
CA ALA A 68 -16.46 5.94 -16.58
C ALA A 68 -15.32 5.03 -17.08
N ILE A 69 -15.63 3.82 -17.54
CA ILE A 69 -14.65 2.83 -17.98
C ILE A 69 -14.35 3.06 -19.46
N VAL A 70 -13.06 3.20 -19.80
CA VAL A 70 -12.60 3.25 -21.20
C VAL A 70 -12.69 1.83 -21.79
N PRO A 71 -13.36 1.61 -22.93
CA PRO A 71 -13.59 0.27 -23.48
C PRO A 71 -12.34 -0.51 -23.96
N SER A 72 -11.15 0.09 -23.97
CA SER A 72 -9.93 -0.51 -24.54
C SER A 72 -8.76 -0.53 -23.55
N ASP A 73 -8.25 -1.73 -23.26
CA ASP A 73 -7.08 -1.99 -22.39
C ASP A 73 -5.77 -2.22 -23.18
N GLY A 74 -5.77 -2.04 -24.50
CA GLY A 74 -4.59 -2.21 -25.35
C GLY A 74 -3.81 -0.91 -25.56
N PRO A 75 -2.48 -0.96 -25.76
CA PRO A 75 -1.72 0.17 -26.29
C PRO A 75 -2.39 0.65 -27.57
N LEU A 76 -2.44 1.97 -27.79
CA LEU A 76 -2.82 2.53 -29.07
C LEU A 76 -1.96 1.85 -30.15
N ASP A 77 -2.61 1.13 -31.06
CA ASP A 77 -1.93 0.36 -32.10
C ASP A 77 -0.95 1.26 -32.86
N VAL A 78 0.22 0.73 -33.26
CA VAL A 78 1.24 1.46 -34.02
C VAL A 78 0.65 1.78 -35.39
N GLY A 79 -0.07 2.90 -35.48
CA GLY A 79 -0.92 3.25 -36.64
C GLY A 79 -2.26 3.92 -36.29
N GLY A 80 -2.63 3.99 -35.00
CA GLY A 80 -3.78 4.77 -34.52
C GLY A 80 -5.13 4.25 -35.00
N VAL A 81 -5.26 2.96 -35.35
CA VAL A 81 -6.48 2.44 -35.99
C VAL A 81 -7.68 2.43 -35.05
N ASN A 82 -7.52 2.10 -33.76
CA ASN A 82 -8.63 2.22 -32.79
C ASN A 82 -8.98 3.68 -32.45
N PHE A 83 -7.97 4.55 -32.36
CA PHE A 83 -8.12 6.00 -32.20
C PHE A 83 -8.87 6.62 -33.40
N ARG A 84 -8.59 6.13 -34.60
CA ARG A 84 -9.24 6.52 -35.86
C ARG A 84 -10.53 5.77 -36.15
N ALA A 85 -10.79 4.60 -35.57
CA ALA A 85 -12.07 3.89 -35.75
C ALA A 85 -13.22 4.60 -35.01
N GLN A 86 -12.89 5.38 -33.96
CA GLN A 86 -13.82 6.26 -33.27
C GLN A 86 -13.83 7.73 -33.80
N ARG A 87 -13.18 8.03 -34.95
CA ARG A 87 -12.92 9.39 -35.50
C ARG A 87 -13.72 10.54 -34.87
N MET A 88 -13.02 11.48 -34.21
CA MET A 88 -13.24 12.92 -34.34
C MET A 88 -11.90 13.66 -34.06
N ASP A 89 -11.43 14.43 -35.04
CA ASP A 89 -10.28 15.35 -35.06
C ASP A 89 -8.85 14.80 -34.89
N GLU A 90 -7.96 15.14 -35.83
CA GLU A 90 -6.50 14.99 -35.72
C GLU A 90 -5.88 15.84 -34.60
N ALA A 91 -6.70 16.64 -33.90
CA ALA A 91 -6.32 17.49 -32.77
C ALA A 91 -6.61 16.87 -31.40
N LEU A 92 -7.27 15.71 -31.31
CA LEU A 92 -7.63 15.11 -30.02
C LEU A 92 -6.37 14.55 -29.34
N THR A 93 -6.09 14.97 -28.11
CA THR A 93 -4.91 14.47 -27.39
C THR A 93 -5.18 13.11 -26.76
N GLU A 94 -4.12 12.37 -26.43
CA GLU A 94 -4.21 11.12 -25.65
C GLU A 94 -4.87 11.36 -24.28
N ASP A 95 -4.58 12.52 -23.68
CA ASP A 95 -5.17 12.99 -22.44
C ASP A 95 -6.70 13.20 -22.59
N ASP A 96 -7.17 13.79 -23.70
CA ASP A 96 -8.60 13.96 -24.01
C ASP A 96 -9.33 12.63 -24.20
N PHE A 97 -8.67 11.67 -24.86
CA PHE A 97 -9.23 10.35 -25.10
C PHE A 97 -9.41 9.57 -23.78
N TYR A 98 -8.34 9.45 -23.00
CA TYR A 98 -8.34 8.64 -21.77
C TYR A 98 -9.15 9.26 -20.63
N SER A 99 -9.16 10.59 -20.53
CA SER A 99 -9.95 11.30 -19.52
C SER A 99 -11.36 11.65 -19.99
N GLY A 100 -11.67 11.47 -21.28
CA GLY A 100 -12.95 11.83 -21.90
C GLY A 100 -14.19 11.33 -21.14
N PRO A 101 -14.30 10.04 -20.78
CA PRO A 101 -15.43 9.52 -20.00
C PRO A 101 -15.62 10.23 -18.65
N LEU A 102 -14.53 10.48 -17.92
CA LEU A 102 -14.57 11.18 -16.63
C LEU A 102 -14.91 12.66 -16.79
N ARG A 103 -14.27 13.35 -17.74
CA ARG A 103 -14.57 14.75 -18.09
C ARG A 103 -16.05 14.92 -18.46
N HIS A 104 -16.62 14.00 -19.24
CA HIS A 104 -18.05 14.00 -19.56
C HIS A 104 -18.94 13.85 -18.31
N ILE A 105 -18.57 12.96 -17.38
CA ILE A 105 -19.29 12.81 -16.12
C ILE A 105 -19.21 14.10 -15.31
N PHE A 106 -18.03 14.68 -15.11
CA PHE A 106 -17.85 15.92 -14.35
C PHE A 106 -18.62 17.09 -14.96
N ASN A 107 -18.56 17.28 -16.28
CA ASN A 107 -19.32 18.32 -16.98
C ASN A 107 -20.84 18.17 -16.78
N ARG A 108 -21.36 16.94 -16.68
CA ARG A 108 -22.78 16.73 -16.35
C ARG A 108 -23.09 17.04 -14.90
N LEU A 109 -22.24 16.62 -13.96
CA LEU A 109 -22.41 16.88 -12.53
C LEU A 109 -22.32 18.37 -12.20
N GLU A 110 -21.47 19.10 -12.91
CA GLU A 110 -21.33 20.55 -12.82
C GLU A 110 -22.62 21.26 -13.26
N LYS A 111 -23.20 20.87 -14.41
CA LYS A 111 -24.48 21.44 -14.92
C LYS A 111 -25.66 21.26 -13.98
N ILE A 112 -25.61 20.26 -13.10
CA ILE A 112 -26.64 20.01 -12.08
C ILE A 112 -26.17 20.37 -10.66
N HIS A 113 -25.09 21.15 -10.55
CA HIS A 113 -24.57 21.70 -9.29
C HIS A 113 -24.21 20.67 -8.21
N ILE A 114 -23.88 19.43 -8.61
CA ILE A 114 -23.45 18.37 -7.69
C ILE A 114 -21.94 18.46 -7.41
N LEU A 115 -21.14 18.83 -8.41
CA LEU A 115 -19.67 18.73 -8.34
C LEU A 115 -19.05 19.52 -7.18
N GLN A 116 -19.64 20.68 -6.84
CA GLN A 116 -19.26 21.53 -5.71
C GLN A 116 -19.47 20.88 -4.34
N ASN A 117 -20.34 19.87 -4.25
CA ASN A 117 -20.64 19.15 -3.01
C ASN A 117 -19.77 17.91 -2.80
N VAL A 118 -19.03 17.49 -3.83
CA VAL A 118 -18.16 16.30 -3.77
C VAL A 118 -16.90 16.63 -2.97
N HIS A 119 -16.73 15.99 -1.82
CA HIS A 119 -15.54 16.16 -0.96
C HIS A 119 -14.62 14.95 -0.97
N THR A 120 -15.14 13.75 -1.20
CA THR A 120 -14.34 12.54 -1.37
C THR A 120 -14.64 11.96 -2.74
N LEU A 121 -13.61 11.80 -3.58
CA LEU A 121 -13.71 11.29 -4.94
C LEU A 121 -12.86 10.03 -5.10
N VAL A 122 -13.47 8.92 -5.49
CA VAL A 122 -12.79 7.65 -5.75
C VAL A 122 -12.81 7.32 -7.24
N LEU A 123 -11.61 7.23 -7.82
CA LEU A 123 -11.36 6.92 -9.22
C LEU A 123 -10.54 5.64 -9.40
N ASP A 124 -10.47 4.81 -8.36
CA ASP A 124 -9.60 3.63 -8.31
C ASP A 124 -9.85 2.68 -9.49
N GLY A 125 -8.76 2.23 -10.12
CA GLY A 125 -8.83 1.31 -11.28
C GLY A 125 -9.31 1.93 -12.60
N LEU A 126 -9.68 3.22 -12.62
CA LEU A 126 -10.13 3.90 -13.84
C LEU A 126 -8.96 4.47 -14.64
N SER A 127 -9.22 4.86 -15.89
CA SER A 127 -8.28 5.63 -16.70
C SER A 127 -8.26 7.08 -16.22
N VAL A 128 -7.15 7.50 -15.62
CA VAL A 128 -6.97 8.83 -15.05
C VAL A 128 -5.63 9.38 -15.52
N THR A 129 -5.65 10.48 -16.26
CA THR A 129 -4.41 11.11 -16.71
C THR A 129 -3.90 12.14 -15.71
N ALA A 130 -2.62 12.49 -15.79
CA ALA A 130 -2.02 13.47 -14.88
C ALA A 130 -2.66 14.86 -15.03
N GLU A 131 -3.11 15.21 -16.23
CA GLU A 131 -3.80 16.48 -16.50
C GLU A 131 -5.17 16.53 -15.81
N LEU A 132 -5.92 15.43 -15.81
CA LEU A 132 -7.17 15.38 -15.05
C LEU A 132 -6.95 15.55 -13.54
N VAL A 133 -5.85 15.00 -13.00
CA VAL A 133 -5.49 15.23 -11.59
C VAL A 133 -5.10 16.68 -11.35
N ASN A 134 -4.39 17.32 -12.28
CA ASN A 134 -4.09 18.75 -12.19
C ASN A 134 -5.36 19.60 -12.16
N ASP A 135 -6.37 19.27 -12.99
CA ASP A 135 -7.65 19.97 -12.98
C ASP A 135 -8.36 19.82 -11.62
N LEU A 136 -8.36 18.60 -11.05
CA LEU A 136 -8.90 18.33 -9.71
C LEU A 136 -8.19 19.12 -8.59
N LEU A 137 -6.89 19.40 -8.76
CA LEU A 137 -6.09 20.16 -7.79
C LEU A 137 -6.29 21.68 -7.89
N THR A 138 -6.56 22.18 -9.10
CA THR A 138 -6.45 23.61 -9.43
C THR A 138 -7.76 24.28 -9.79
N GLU A 139 -8.72 23.59 -10.42
CA GLU A 139 -9.98 24.21 -10.84
C GLU A 139 -10.97 24.37 -9.67
N GLU A 140 -11.63 25.52 -9.61
CA GLU A 140 -12.53 25.88 -8.50
C GLU A 140 -13.86 25.13 -8.51
N ARG A 141 -14.25 24.55 -9.64
CA ARG A 141 -15.49 23.75 -9.77
C ARG A 141 -15.44 22.47 -8.93
N PHE A 142 -14.24 21.99 -8.59
CA PHE A 142 -14.04 20.84 -7.72
C PHE A 142 -13.88 21.29 -6.26
N ASN A 143 -14.54 20.57 -5.35
CA ASN A 143 -14.39 20.78 -3.90
C ASN A 143 -13.80 19.53 -3.21
N VAL A 144 -13.07 18.72 -3.97
CA VAL A 144 -12.49 17.47 -3.50
C VAL A 144 -11.43 17.75 -2.43
N ARG A 145 -11.55 17.05 -1.30
CA ARG A 145 -10.63 17.09 -0.15
C ARG A 145 -9.84 15.79 -0.04
N LEU A 146 -10.47 14.66 -0.32
CA LEU A 146 -9.83 13.36 -0.40
C LEU A 146 -10.01 12.80 -1.82
N LEU A 147 -8.90 12.47 -2.48
CA LEU A 147 -8.87 11.88 -3.81
C LEU A 147 -8.28 10.48 -3.72
N SER A 148 -8.95 9.48 -4.29
CA SER A 148 -8.38 8.14 -4.45
C SER A 148 -8.15 7.84 -5.92
N ILE A 149 -6.89 7.57 -6.26
CA ILE A 149 -6.39 7.23 -7.59
C ILE A 149 -5.50 5.98 -7.52
N ARG A 150 -5.89 5.00 -6.69
CA ARG A 150 -5.15 3.75 -6.53
C ARG A 150 -5.37 2.86 -7.76
N GLU A 151 -4.30 2.24 -8.24
CA GLU A 151 -4.34 1.32 -9.38
C GLU A 151 -4.96 1.92 -10.67
N VAL A 152 -4.88 3.24 -10.86
CA VAL A 152 -5.38 3.89 -12.08
C VAL A 152 -4.55 3.52 -13.31
N LYS A 153 -5.19 3.58 -14.47
CA LYS A 153 -4.58 3.36 -15.80
C LYS A 153 -4.21 4.71 -16.42
N ASN A 154 -3.19 4.72 -17.28
CA ASN A 154 -2.76 5.88 -18.09
C ASN A 154 -2.31 7.12 -17.29
N LEU A 155 -1.92 6.93 -16.02
CA LEU A 155 -1.36 7.99 -15.19
C LEU A 155 0.14 8.14 -15.46
N ASN A 156 0.54 9.29 -16.01
CA ASN A 156 1.95 9.64 -16.13
C ASN A 156 2.48 10.15 -14.78
N GLU A 157 3.18 9.28 -14.04
CA GLU A 157 3.72 9.60 -12.71
C GLU A 157 4.63 10.84 -12.72
N ARG A 158 5.49 11.01 -13.74
CA ARG A 158 6.41 12.17 -13.80
C ARG A 158 5.67 13.49 -13.98
N LYS A 159 4.66 13.55 -14.86
CA LYS A 159 3.79 14.71 -15.01
C LYS A 159 3.06 15.00 -13.69
N LEU A 160 2.51 13.97 -13.02
CA LEU A 160 1.81 14.14 -11.75
C LEU A 160 2.73 14.71 -10.66
N GLN A 161 3.95 14.18 -10.54
CA GLN A 161 4.95 14.71 -9.60
C GLN A 161 5.20 16.20 -9.85
N GLN A 162 5.36 16.62 -11.12
CA GLN A 162 5.52 18.04 -11.46
C GLN A 162 4.31 18.89 -11.06
N TYR A 163 3.08 18.42 -11.33
CA TYR A 163 1.87 19.14 -10.93
C TYR A 163 1.72 19.25 -9.41
N LEU A 164 2.09 18.21 -8.66
CA LEU A 164 2.11 18.26 -7.20
C LEU A 164 3.11 19.30 -6.69
N ARG A 165 4.35 19.31 -7.19
CA ARG A 165 5.36 20.34 -6.83
C ARG A 165 4.82 21.75 -7.07
N TYR A 166 4.22 21.95 -8.25
CA TYR A 166 3.63 23.25 -8.58
C TYR A 166 2.48 23.61 -7.65
N ALA A 167 1.57 22.68 -7.35
CA ALA A 167 0.41 22.91 -6.48
C ALA A 167 0.80 23.23 -5.03
N VAL A 168 1.90 22.67 -4.52
CA VAL A 168 2.35 22.85 -3.13
C VAL A 168 3.44 23.91 -2.97
N ARG A 169 3.82 24.62 -4.04
CA ARG A 169 4.85 25.68 -4.00
C ARG A 169 4.56 26.73 -2.91
N PRO A 170 5.58 27.39 -2.34
CA PRO A 170 5.38 28.41 -1.30
C PRO A 170 4.53 29.61 -1.73
N SER A 171 4.56 29.98 -3.02
CA SER A 171 3.79 31.09 -3.60
C SER A 171 2.35 30.75 -3.97
N ARG A 172 1.84 29.58 -3.56
CA ARG A 172 0.45 29.18 -3.82
C ARG A 172 -0.53 30.07 -3.04
N PRO A 173 -1.75 30.31 -3.57
CA PRO A 173 -2.80 30.98 -2.82
C PRO A 173 -3.16 30.25 -1.53
N GLU A 174 -3.55 30.99 -0.49
CA GLU A 174 -3.98 30.41 0.78
C GLU A 174 -5.17 29.46 0.58
N GLY A 175 -5.20 28.36 1.34
CA GLY A 175 -6.24 27.35 1.23
C GLY A 175 -6.10 26.40 0.03
N THR A 176 -5.22 26.67 -0.93
CA THR A 176 -4.96 25.81 -2.09
C THR A 176 -3.76 24.86 -1.86
N PRO A 177 -3.75 23.67 -2.49
CA PRO A 177 -4.86 23.05 -3.22
C PRO A 177 -5.99 22.64 -2.26
N ARG A 178 -7.23 22.49 -2.77
CA ARG A 178 -8.39 22.08 -1.96
C ARG A 178 -8.26 20.63 -1.48
N VAL A 179 -7.68 19.78 -2.34
CA VAL A 179 -7.31 18.40 -2.02
C VAL A 179 -6.26 18.41 -0.92
N LYS A 180 -6.55 17.69 0.18
CA LYS A 180 -5.68 17.56 1.35
C LYS A 180 -5.18 16.13 1.56
N GLY A 181 -5.77 15.14 0.90
CA GLY A 181 -5.34 13.76 0.97
C GLY A 181 -5.45 13.06 -0.38
N ILE A 182 -4.43 12.29 -0.75
CA ILE A 182 -4.40 11.48 -1.97
C ILE A 182 -4.05 10.03 -1.63
N TYR A 183 -4.95 9.10 -1.93
CA TYR A 183 -4.68 7.67 -1.91
C TYR A 183 -4.07 7.27 -3.26
N LEU A 184 -2.84 6.75 -3.26
CA LEU A 184 -2.05 6.51 -4.46
C LEU A 184 -1.24 5.21 -4.41
N PHE A 185 -0.58 4.92 -3.29
CA PHE A 185 0.42 3.86 -3.19
C PHE A 185 -0.16 2.49 -2.80
N GLY A 186 -1.25 2.48 -2.04
CA GLY A 186 -1.91 1.29 -1.57
C GLY A 186 -2.73 0.57 -2.65
N SER A 187 -3.09 -0.68 -2.37
CA SER A 187 -4.07 -1.40 -3.19
C SER A 187 -5.45 -0.75 -3.09
N ARG A 188 -6.23 -0.84 -4.15
CA ARG A 188 -7.64 -0.39 -4.12
C ARG A 188 -8.47 -1.24 -3.18
N ASP A 189 -9.55 -0.66 -2.67
CA ASP A 189 -10.43 -1.38 -1.75
C ASP A 189 -11.09 -2.57 -2.48
N PRO A 190 -11.23 -3.74 -1.83
CA PRO A 190 -11.92 -4.86 -2.44
C PRO A 190 -13.39 -4.48 -2.66
N PRO A 191 -14.00 -4.92 -3.77
CA PRO A 191 -15.43 -4.69 -3.98
C PRO A 191 -16.23 -5.31 -2.82
N PRO A 192 -17.36 -4.70 -2.42
CA PRO A 192 -18.23 -5.27 -1.39
C PRO A 192 -18.56 -6.72 -1.75
N ARG A 193 -18.15 -7.66 -0.89
CA ARG A 193 -18.46 -9.08 -1.12
C ARG A 193 -19.98 -9.22 -1.10
N PRO A 194 -20.62 -9.79 -2.14
CA PRO A 194 -22.02 -10.15 -2.04
C PRO A 194 -22.19 -11.09 -0.85
N VAL A 195 -23.29 -10.95 -0.11
CA VAL A 195 -23.65 -11.81 1.02
C VAL A 195 -23.78 -13.25 0.49
N SER A 196 -22.69 -14.01 0.54
CA SER A 196 -22.66 -15.38 0.05
C SER A 196 -23.40 -16.26 1.05
N SER A 197 -24.44 -16.93 0.57
CA SER A 197 -25.05 -18.11 1.17
C SER A 197 -23.97 -19.13 1.61
N PRO A 198 -24.23 -19.92 2.67
CA PRO A 198 -23.23 -20.85 3.16
C PRO A 198 -22.97 -21.93 2.09
N THR A 199 -21.68 -22.20 1.87
CA THR A 199 -21.09 -23.30 1.09
C THR A 199 -21.07 -23.19 -0.44
N LYS A 200 -19.85 -23.00 -0.96
CA LYS A 200 -19.10 -24.05 -1.67
C LYS A 200 -17.61 -23.69 -1.57
N ARG A 201 -16.82 -24.55 -0.91
CA ARG A 201 -15.36 -24.45 -0.85
C ARG A 201 -14.83 -24.42 -2.29
N GLN A 202 -14.31 -23.27 -2.73
CA GLN A 202 -13.57 -23.15 -3.98
C GLN A 202 -12.23 -23.90 -3.82
N PRO A 203 -11.81 -24.74 -4.79
CA PRO A 203 -10.52 -25.39 -4.73
C PRO A 203 -9.39 -24.36 -4.91
N SER A 204 -8.32 -24.52 -4.13
CA SER A 204 -7.07 -23.77 -4.27
C SER A 204 -6.53 -23.83 -5.71
N PRO A 205 -5.88 -22.76 -6.22
CA PRO A 205 -5.30 -22.76 -7.55
C PRO A 205 -4.27 -23.88 -7.65
N VAL A 206 -4.47 -24.75 -8.63
CA VAL A 206 -3.59 -25.85 -8.96
C VAL A 206 -2.27 -25.25 -9.46
N SER A 207 -1.25 -25.26 -8.61
CA SER A 207 0.13 -25.14 -9.05
C SER A 207 0.40 -26.27 -10.04
N ARG A 208 0.71 -25.91 -11.30
CA ARG A 208 1.27 -26.84 -12.27
C ARG A 208 2.67 -27.20 -11.81
N GLY A 209 2.79 -28.36 -11.17
CA GLY A 209 4.04 -28.97 -10.75
C GLY A 209 3.78 -30.08 -9.75
N VAL A 210 3.48 -31.28 -10.25
CA VAL A 210 3.34 -32.48 -9.40
C VAL A 210 4.74 -33.00 -9.11
N MET A 211 5.11 -33.00 -7.82
CA MET A 211 5.84 -34.05 -7.06
C MET A 211 6.51 -33.38 -5.84
N SER A 212 5.74 -32.99 -4.82
CA SER A 212 6.30 -32.57 -3.53
C SER A 212 5.61 -33.31 -2.39
N SER A 213 6.41 -33.78 -1.43
CA SER A 213 5.95 -34.63 -0.35
C SER A 213 5.04 -33.83 0.60
N LYS A 214 3.77 -34.27 0.70
CA LYS A 214 2.68 -33.60 1.43
C LYS A 214 2.98 -33.27 2.90
N GLY A 215 3.95 -33.89 3.57
CA GLY A 215 4.14 -33.73 5.03
C GLY A 215 4.87 -32.45 5.46
N ALA A 216 5.93 -32.05 4.74
CA ALA A 216 6.82 -30.98 5.18
C ALA A 216 6.31 -29.57 4.82
N GLN A 217 5.70 -29.42 3.65
CA GLN A 217 5.06 -28.17 3.22
C GLN A 217 3.85 -27.81 4.08
N ILE A 218 3.12 -28.82 4.58
CA ILE A 218 1.98 -28.60 5.49
C ILE A 218 2.46 -28.05 6.84
N GLY A 219 3.56 -28.55 7.41
CA GLY A 219 4.06 -28.09 8.71
C GLY A 219 4.59 -26.66 8.70
N ALA A 220 5.35 -26.27 7.68
CA ALA A 220 5.88 -24.91 7.54
C ALA A 220 4.77 -23.88 7.28
N GLN A 221 3.82 -24.20 6.37
CA GLN A 221 2.66 -23.36 6.12
C GLN A 221 1.69 -23.33 7.31
N TRP A 222 1.58 -24.40 8.09
CA TRP A 222 0.77 -24.43 9.30
C TRP A 222 1.35 -23.53 10.39
N ASN A 223 2.67 -23.59 10.61
CA ASN A 223 3.33 -22.73 11.59
C ASN A 223 3.22 -21.25 11.21
N GLU A 224 3.45 -20.92 9.93
CA GLU A 224 3.28 -19.56 9.42
C GLU A 224 1.82 -19.09 9.52
N LYS A 225 0.85 -19.91 9.11
CA LYS A 225 -0.59 -19.59 9.25
C LYS A 225 -1.02 -19.46 10.71
N SER A 226 -0.46 -20.27 11.62
CA SER A 226 -0.78 -20.21 13.04
C SER A 226 -0.19 -18.97 13.72
N GLN A 227 1.03 -18.57 13.35
CA GLN A 227 1.62 -17.30 13.78
C GLN A 227 0.86 -16.11 13.20
N GLN A 228 0.54 -16.13 11.90
CA GLN A 228 -0.30 -15.10 11.28
C GLN A 228 -1.70 -15.03 11.92
N ALA A 229 -2.32 -16.17 12.24
CA ALA A 229 -3.63 -16.22 12.91
C ALA A 229 -3.54 -15.69 14.35
N LEU A 230 -2.45 -15.99 15.07
CA LEU A 230 -2.20 -15.46 16.41
C LEU A 230 -1.94 -13.96 16.38
N ASP A 231 -1.08 -13.48 15.46
CA ASP A 231 -0.80 -12.05 15.28
C ASP A 231 -2.06 -11.28 14.87
N VAL A 232 -2.93 -11.88 14.05
CA VAL A 232 -4.25 -11.30 13.72
C VAL A 232 -5.16 -11.28 14.95
N ALA A 233 -5.21 -12.35 15.74
CA ALA A 233 -6.02 -12.40 16.96
C ALA A 233 -5.51 -11.44 18.06
N LEU A 234 -4.20 -11.18 18.10
CA LEU A 234 -3.57 -10.22 19.01
C LEU A 234 -3.54 -8.80 18.45
N SER A 235 -3.80 -8.62 17.15
CA SER A 235 -3.79 -7.30 16.53
C SER A 235 -4.95 -6.46 17.05
N ARG A 236 -4.63 -5.32 17.68
CA ARG A 236 -5.64 -4.38 18.20
C ARG A 236 -6.35 -3.59 17.11
N THR A 237 -5.98 -3.78 15.86
CA THR A 237 -6.42 -3.01 14.71
C THR A 237 -6.40 -3.86 13.45
N GLU A 238 -7.29 -3.57 12.51
CA GLU A 238 -7.30 -4.23 11.20
C GLU A 238 -6.29 -3.60 10.21
N ASP A 239 -5.81 -2.39 10.51
CA ASP A 239 -4.98 -1.58 9.63
C ASP A 239 -3.57 -2.17 9.45
N LYS A 240 -3.22 -2.50 8.21
CA LYS A 240 -1.93 -3.14 7.85
C LYS A 240 -0.71 -2.33 8.30
N TRP A 241 -0.82 -1.00 8.29
CA TRP A 241 0.24 -0.10 8.75
C TRP A 241 0.66 -0.31 10.21
N TYR A 242 -0.23 -0.86 11.04
CA TYR A 242 -0.01 -1.08 12.46
C TYR A 242 0.22 -2.56 12.79
N LYS A 243 0.31 -3.43 11.79
CA LYS A 243 0.59 -4.86 11.95
C LYS A 243 2.03 -5.16 11.61
N SER A 244 2.63 -6.14 12.29
CA SER A 244 3.89 -6.75 11.88
C SER A 244 3.66 -7.69 10.68
N SER A 245 3.05 -7.19 9.61
CA SER A 245 2.71 -7.98 8.40
C SER A 245 3.73 -7.84 7.28
N GLY A 246 4.82 -7.10 7.52
CA GLY A 246 5.89 -6.89 6.55
C GLY A 246 5.59 -5.80 5.52
N LYS A 247 5.85 -6.08 4.23
CA LYS A 247 5.75 -5.09 3.16
C LYS A 247 4.29 -4.68 2.93
N ILE A 248 4.02 -3.39 2.96
CA ILE A 248 2.67 -2.82 2.77
C ILE A 248 2.50 -2.32 1.34
N ILE A 249 3.56 -1.72 0.79
CA ILE A 249 3.61 -1.24 -0.58
C ILE A 249 4.30 -2.33 -1.41
N SER A 250 3.54 -2.99 -2.28
CA SER A 250 4.02 -4.13 -3.07
C SER A 250 5.00 -3.73 -4.17
N LYS A 251 4.75 -2.60 -4.85
CA LYS A 251 5.63 -2.04 -5.87
C LYS A 251 6.44 -0.90 -5.25
N ARG A 252 7.76 -1.05 -5.21
CA ARG A 252 8.66 0.02 -4.72
C ARG A 252 8.41 1.31 -5.51
N PRO A 253 7.99 2.40 -4.86
CA PRO A 253 7.81 3.69 -5.54
C PRO A 253 9.14 4.19 -6.12
N SER A 254 9.05 4.99 -7.18
CA SER A 254 10.23 5.69 -7.69
C SER A 254 10.85 6.56 -6.59
N PRO A 255 12.19 6.72 -6.55
CA PRO A 255 12.85 7.45 -5.48
C PRO A 255 12.43 8.93 -5.41
N GLU A 256 12.04 9.53 -6.54
CA GLU A 256 11.58 10.92 -6.63
C GLU A 256 10.31 11.19 -5.80
N TRP A 257 9.48 10.16 -5.56
CA TRP A 257 8.28 10.32 -4.75
C TRP A 257 8.58 10.73 -3.31
N ALA A 258 9.74 10.35 -2.75
CA ALA A 258 10.10 10.77 -1.40
C ALA A 258 10.29 12.29 -1.30
N GLU A 259 10.89 12.92 -2.31
CA GLU A 259 11.03 14.37 -2.38
C GLU A 259 9.66 15.05 -2.52
N ILE A 260 8.76 14.49 -3.32
CA ILE A 260 7.38 14.99 -3.45
C ILE A 260 6.64 14.95 -2.12
N LEU A 261 6.71 13.83 -1.39
CA LEU A 261 6.08 13.71 -0.07
C LEU A 261 6.65 14.73 0.93
N GLN A 262 7.94 15.03 0.84
CA GLN A 262 8.58 16.05 1.65
C GLN A 262 8.07 17.46 1.31
N GLU A 263 7.94 17.79 0.02
CA GLU A 263 7.37 19.07 -0.45
C GLU A 263 5.89 19.22 -0.09
N CYS A 264 5.12 18.12 -0.11
CA CYS A 264 3.70 18.10 0.23
C CYS A 264 3.42 18.09 1.75
N ALA A 265 4.44 17.94 2.59
CA ALA A 265 4.26 17.77 4.03
C ALA A 265 3.46 18.93 4.65
N GLY A 266 2.37 18.59 5.36
CA GLY A 266 1.46 19.56 5.96
C GLY A 266 0.45 20.21 4.99
N ILE A 267 0.50 19.86 3.70
CA ILE A 267 -0.38 20.41 2.65
C ILE A 267 -1.25 19.32 2.05
N ILE A 268 -0.62 18.23 1.57
CA ILE A 268 -1.27 17.04 1.02
C ILE A 268 -0.70 15.81 1.74
N ALA A 269 -1.58 15.03 2.36
CA ALA A 269 -1.24 13.74 2.95
C ALA A 269 -1.40 12.60 1.94
N PHE A 270 -0.69 11.50 2.14
CA PHE A 270 -0.73 10.33 1.27
C PHE A 270 -0.98 9.05 2.07
N ASP A 271 -1.41 7.98 1.41
CA ASP A 271 -1.48 6.62 1.95
C ASP A 271 -0.10 5.94 2.08
N ALA A 272 0.96 6.75 2.11
CA ALA A 272 2.33 6.38 2.41
C ALA A 272 3.02 7.50 3.19
N VAL A 273 4.09 7.18 3.91
CA VAL A 273 4.85 8.12 4.73
C VAL A 273 6.35 7.99 4.49
N LEU A 274 7.08 9.06 4.77
CA LEU A 274 8.55 9.03 4.73
C LEU A 274 9.10 8.11 5.83
N CYS A 275 10.14 7.36 5.48
CA CYS A 275 10.94 6.63 6.45
C CYS A 275 11.65 7.62 7.35
N ARG A 276 11.39 7.53 8.66
CA ARG A 276 12.00 8.40 9.68
C ARG A 276 13.27 7.81 10.29
N GLY A 277 13.82 6.76 9.70
CA GLY A 277 15.02 6.11 10.20
C GLY A 277 16.23 7.05 10.25
N PRO A 278 17.14 6.89 11.23
CA PRO A 278 18.23 7.84 11.47
C PRO A 278 19.20 7.96 10.29
N ARG A 279 19.24 6.98 9.38
CA ARG A 279 20.06 7.03 8.17
C ARG A 279 19.60 8.06 7.14
N HIS A 280 18.36 8.54 7.24
CA HIS A 280 17.84 9.62 6.38
C HIS A 280 18.11 11.02 6.94
N ASP A 281 18.69 11.11 8.13
CA ASP A 281 19.07 12.37 8.77
C ASP A 281 20.58 12.61 8.54
N PRO A 282 20.98 13.64 7.76
CA PRO A 282 22.39 13.95 7.53
C PRO A 282 23.18 14.23 8.81
N SER A 283 22.52 14.67 9.89
CA SER A 283 23.18 14.94 11.18
C SER A 283 23.46 13.68 12.00
N LYS A 284 22.70 12.60 11.76
CA LYS A 284 22.83 11.32 12.47
C LYS A 284 23.55 10.25 11.65
N ALA A 285 23.54 10.37 10.33
CA ALA A 285 24.30 9.51 9.45
C ALA A 285 25.79 9.92 9.47
N TYR A 286 26.56 9.39 10.43
CA TYR A 286 27.96 9.78 10.61
C TYR A 286 28.86 9.41 9.41
N ILE A 287 29.87 10.27 9.25
CA ILE A 287 30.84 10.41 8.15
C ILE A 287 31.82 9.23 8.07
N ARG A 288 32.23 8.90 6.84
CA ARG A 288 33.31 7.95 6.47
C ARG A 288 34.43 7.88 7.51
N ASP A 289 34.68 6.68 8.03
CA ASP A 289 36.03 6.33 8.47
C ASP A 289 36.92 6.21 7.21
N PRO A 290 37.96 7.05 7.03
CA PRO A 290 38.82 7.01 5.85
C PRO A 290 39.57 5.69 5.68
N ALA A 291 39.64 4.86 6.73
CA ALA A 291 40.43 3.63 6.75
C ALA A 291 39.80 2.45 5.97
N VAL A 292 38.52 2.54 5.57
CA VAL A 292 37.83 1.44 4.86
C VAL A 292 37.25 1.94 3.54
N ALA A 293 38.14 2.24 2.58
CA ALA A 293 37.75 2.49 1.19
C ALA A 293 37.06 1.24 0.61
N GLY A 294 35.73 1.32 0.41
CA GLY A 294 34.97 0.36 -0.40
C GLY A 294 33.82 -0.38 0.29
N ALA A 295 33.57 -0.19 1.59
CA ALA A 295 32.43 -0.81 2.28
C ALA A 295 31.36 0.24 2.66
N HIS A 296 30.12 0.08 2.17
CA HIS A 296 28.97 0.84 2.69
C HIS A 296 28.78 0.51 4.17
N HIS A 297 29.17 1.44 5.05
CA HIS A 297 28.94 1.33 6.49
C HIS A 297 27.42 1.24 6.77
N PRO A 298 26.95 0.39 7.70
CA PRO A 298 25.52 0.31 8.07
C PRO A 298 24.92 1.63 8.58
N ALA A 299 25.76 2.63 8.88
CA ALA A 299 25.36 4.00 9.24
C ALA A 299 25.49 5.02 8.09
N SER A 300 25.73 4.59 6.84
CA SER A 300 25.84 5.51 5.71
C SER A 300 24.51 6.22 5.46
N PHE A 301 24.60 7.51 5.10
CA PHE A 301 23.46 8.33 4.72
C PHE A 301 22.66 7.69 3.57
N LEU A 302 21.34 7.76 3.69
CA LEU A 302 20.39 7.37 2.67
C LEU A 302 19.57 8.59 2.28
N ARG A 303 19.41 8.83 0.97
CA ARG A 303 18.46 9.84 0.49
C ARG A 303 17.06 9.56 1.06
N PRO A 304 16.20 10.60 1.23
CA PRO A 304 14.83 10.41 1.68
C PRO A 304 14.14 9.28 0.91
N SER A 305 13.39 8.45 1.63
CA SER A 305 12.73 7.28 1.06
C SER A 305 11.38 7.07 1.72
N ILE A 306 10.45 6.48 0.98
CA ILE A 306 9.13 6.09 1.50
C ILE A 306 9.28 4.83 2.37
N ALA A 307 8.62 4.81 3.52
CA ALA A 307 8.52 3.63 4.34
C ALA A 307 7.64 2.59 3.63
N THR A 308 8.17 1.38 3.43
CA THR A 308 7.50 0.30 2.71
C THR A 308 7.14 -0.88 3.60
N VAL A 309 7.66 -0.91 4.83
CA VAL A 309 7.51 -2.01 5.77
C VAL A 309 6.86 -1.49 7.07
N ALA A 310 5.77 -2.12 7.49
CA ALA A 310 5.24 -1.98 8.85
C ALA A 310 5.91 -2.98 9.76
N LEU A 311 6.36 -2.48 10.90
CA LEU A 311 7.10 -3.25 11.90
C LEU A 311 6.22 -3.64 13.10
N GLY A 312 4.96 -3.24 13.08
CA GLY A 312 4.02 -3.44 14.18
C GLY A 312 4.32 -2.53 15.38
N PRO A 313 3.52 -2.66 16.46
CA PRO A 313 3.59 -1.76 17.61
C PRO A 313 4.64 -2.16 18.64
N SER A 314 5.18 -3.39 18.55
CA SER A 314 6.10 -3.96 19.54
C SER A 314 7.50 -3.34 19.52
N GLY A 315 7.84 -2.61 18.45
CA GLY A 315 9.16 -2.02 18.28
C GLY A 315 10.27 -3.05 18.05
N CYS A 316 11.51 -2.60 18.21
CA CYS A 316 12.71 -3.43 18.09
C CYS A 316 12.65 -4.63 19.04
N GLU A 317 13.13 -5.79 18.60
CA GLU A 317 13.09 -7.02 19.40
C GLU A 317 13.83 -6.90 20.74
N THR A 318 14.87 -6.05 20.82
CA THR A 318 15.70 -5.90 22.02
C THR A 318 15.22 -4.78 22.94
N CYS A 319 14.98 -3.57 22.41
CA CYS A 319 14.63 -2.40 23.23
C CYS A 319 13.13 -2.07 23.23
N HIS A 320 12.32 -2.77 22.44
CA HIS A 320 10.88 -2.54 22.25
C HIS A 320 10.52 -1.10 21.82
N SER A 321 11.43 -0.45 21.10
CA SER A 321 11.30 0.94 20.65
C SER A 321 11.91 1.15 19.27
N SER A 322 12.08 2.41 18.85
CA SER A 322 12.83 2.81 17.67
C SER A 322 13.63 4.11 17.93
N PRO A 323 14.80 4.30 17.30
CA PRO A 323 15.64 5.50 17.52
C PRO A 323 14.97 6.83 17.17
N GLU A 324 14.02 6.83 16.23
CA GLU A 324 13.23 7.98 15.81
C GLU A 324 11.94 8.17 16.63
N GLY A 325 11.67 7.25 17.55
CA GLY A 325 10.44 7.15 18.32
C GLY A 325 9.23 6.71 17.49
N PRO A 326 8.32 5.91 18.08
CA PRO A 326 7.06 5.56 17.42
C PRO A 326 6.21 6.80 17.14
N ALA A 327 5.51 6.83 15.99
CA ALA A 327 4.52 7.86 15.73
C ALA A 327 3.21 7.51 16.45
N VAL A 328 2.79 8.38 17.35
CA VAL A 328 1.58 8.20 18.17
C VAL A 328 0.48 9.11 17.64
N PHE A 329 -0.64 8.51 17.20
CA PHE A 329 -1.75 9.26 16.63
C PHE A 329 -2.29 10.31 17.62
N GLY A 330 -2.49 11.54 17.14
CA GLY A 330 -2.96 12.67 17.95
C GLY A 330 -1.86 13.39 18.76
N SER A 331 -0.67 12.80 18.90
CA SER A 331 0.48 13.44 19.56
C SER A 331 1.60 13.78 18.56
N SER A 332 1.88 12.88 17.61
CA SER A 332 2.88 13.07 16.56
C SER A 332 2.33 13.94 15.42
N SER A 333 3.26 14.48 14.61
CA SER A 333 2.91 15.23 13.39
C SER A 333 2.00 14.40 12.48
N PRO A 334 0.93 14.97 11.89
CA PRO A 334 0.09 14.30 10.89
C PRO A 334 0.88 13.76 9.69
N ALA A 335 2.02 14.37 9.35
CA ALA A 335 2.88 13.89 8.26
C ALA A 335 3.54 12.53 8.55
N HIS A 336 3.53 12.07 9.81
CA HIS A 336 4.06 10.76 10.19
C HIS A 336 3.03 9.64 10.06
N HIS A 337 1.78 9.95 9.74
CA HIS A 337 0.69 8.98 9.65
C HIS A 337 0.22 8.84 8.20
N PRO A 338 0.15 7.61 7.65
CA PRO A 338 -0.41 7.39 6.33
C PRO A 338 -1.92 7.55 6.37
N LEU A 339 -2.52 7.93 5.23
CA LEU A 339 -3.94 7.71 5.01
C LEU A 339 -4.21 6.19 5.03
N LEU A 340 -5.27 5.79 5.71
CA LEU A 340 -5.64 4.40 5.94
C LEU A 340 -6.80 4.02 5.04
N SER A 341 -6.74 2.79 4.54
CA SER A 341 -7.82 2.15 3.77
C SER A 341 -8.78 1.43 4.73
N PRO A 342 -10.09 1.41 4.45
CA PRO A 342 -10.74 1.99 3.28
C PRO A 342 -10.86 3.51 3.33
N VAL A 343 -11.12 4.14 2.19
CA VAL A 343 -11.39 5.59 2.12
C VAL A 343 -12.59 5.93 3.01
N PRO A 344 -12.52 6.94 3.91
CA PRO A 344 -13.61 7.25 4.83
C PRO A 344 -14.90 7.64 4.11
N LEU A 345 -16.01 6.99 4.49
CA LEU A 345 -17.33 7.25 3.93
C LEU A 345 -17.98 8.53 4.47
N HIS A 346 -17.87 8.76 5.79
CA HIS A 346 -18.60 9.83 6.50
C HIS A 346 -17.77 11.08 6.81
N GLY A 347 -16.45 10.99 6.53
CA GLY A 347 -15.47 12.03 6.78
C GLY A 347 -14.69 12.38 5.52
N SER A 348 -14.34 13.66 5.38
CA SER A 348 -13.55 14.16 4.26
C SER A 348 -12.33 14.95 4.73
N THR A 349 -11.82 14.61 5.92
CA THR A 349 -10.66 15.27 6.53
C THR A 349 -9.48 14.30 6.57
N VAL A 350 -8.27 14.85 6.52
CA VAL A 350 -7.04 14.06 6.66
C VAL A 350 -7.04 13.29 7.99
N ARG A 351 -7.49 13.91 9.08
CA ARG A 351 -7.57 13.23 10.39
C ARG A 351 -8.51 12.02 10.36
N ALA A 352 -9.68 12.14 9.73
CA ALA A 352 -10.61 11.02 9.59
C ALA A 352 -10.05 9.90 8.69
N ALA A 353 -9.16 10.25 7.76
CA ALA A 353 -8.46 9.30 6.90
C ALA A 353 -7.23 8.67 7.55
N GLN A 354 -6.69 9.24 8.62
CA GLN A 354 -5.48 8.72 9.30
C GLN A 354 -5.79 7.97 10.61
N ILE A 355 -7.04 8.00 11.08
CA ILE A 355 -7.41 7.43 12.38
C ILE A 355 -7.41 5.90 12.30
N PRO A 356 -6.60 5.20 13.13
CA PRO A 356 -6.58 3.75 13.13
C PRO A 356 -7.86 3.18 13.70
N HIS A 357 -8.42 2.16 13.04
CA HIS A 357 -9.58 1.44 13.52
C HIS A 357 -9.13 0.46 14.59
N THR A 358 -9.47 0.74 15.86
CA THR A 358 -9.19 -0.17 16.98
C THR A 358 -10.40 -1.07 17.23
N LEU A 359 -10.17 -2.38 17.33
CA LEU A 359 -11.23 -3.36 17.53
C LEU A 359 -11.88 -3.22 18.91
N ASP A 360 -11.07 -2.87 19.90
CA ASP A 360 -11.48 -2.81 21.31
C ASP A 360 -11.86 -1.38 21.77
N GLY A 361 -11.89 -0.41 20.85
CA GLY A 361 -12.13 1.01 21.17
C GLY A 361 -11.00 1.68 21.99
N THR A 362 -9.88 0.98 22.19
CA THR A 362 -8.71 1.48 22.92
C THR A 362 -7.97 2.55 22.12
N THR A 363 -7.01 3.21 22.78
CA THR A 363 -6.09 4.16 22.13
C THR A 363 -5.39 3.51 20.93
N PRO A 364 -5.23 4.24 19.81
CA PRO A 364 -4.52 3.73 18.64
C PRO A 364 -3.10 3.24 18.98
N PRO A 365 -2.67 2.09 18.42
CA PRO A 365 -1.31 1.59 18.65
C PRO A 365 -0.25 2.54 18.06
N PRO A 366 0.99 2.51 18.58
CA PRO A 366 2.09 3.25 17.99
C PRO A 366 2.40 2.75 16.58
N LEU A 367 2.73 3.68 15.68
CA LEU A 367 3.16 3.39 14.31
C LEU A 367 4.68 3.36 14.21
N ILE A 368 5.23 2.24 13.77
CA ILE A 368 6.66 2.05 13.50
C ILE A 368 6.82 1.49 12.10
N VAL A 369 7.46 2.27 11.22
CA VAL A 369 7.57 2.00 9.80
C VAL A 369 8.94 2.41 9.29
N ARG A 370 9.51 1.62 8.37
CA ARG A 370 10.81 1.90 7.77
C ARG A 370 10.82 1.50 6.29
N CYS A 371 11.76 2.07 5.52
CA CYS A 371 12.08 1.59 4.18
C CYS A 371 12.96 0.32 4.26
N GLU A 372 12.96 -0.48 3.20
CA GLU A 372 13.79 -1.68 3.12
C GLU A 372 15.29 -1.40 3.28
N ASP A 373 15.78 -0.25 2.79
CA ASP A 373 17.19 0.11 2.90
C ASP A 373 17.60 0.39 4.35
N CYS A 374 16.71 0.97 5.16
CA CYS A 374 16.89 1.11 6.60
C CYS A 374 16.83 -0.23 7.33
N LEU A 375 16.14 -1.23 6.79
CA LEU A 375 16.00 -2.54 7.44
C LEU A 375 16.98 -3.59 6.94
N ARG A 376 17.84 -3.23 5.99
CA ARG A 376 18.77 -4.15 5.32
C ARG A 376 19.63 -4.91 6.33
N GLY A 377 19.46 -6.24 6.38
CA GLY A 377 20.17 -7.15 7.29
C GLY A 377 19.65 -7.19 8.73
N ARG A 378 18.58 -6.44 9.04
CA ARG A 378 18.02 -6.29 10.39
C ARG A 378 16.54 -6.59 10.52
N TRP A 379 15.87 -7.05 9.46
CA TRP A 379 14.45 -7.39 9.48
C TRP A 379 14.21 -8.77 8.91
N CYS A 380 13.54 -9.63 9.68
CA CYS A 380 13.24 -11.00 9.30
C CYS A 380 11.95 -11.03 8.46
N GLU A 381 12.04 -11.52 7.23
CA GLU A 381 10.90 -11.63 6.32
C GLU A 381 9.90 -12.71 6.76
N ARG A 382 10.31 -13.67 7.61
CA ARG A 382 9.46 -14.78 8.07
C ARG A 382 8.67 -14.47 9.34
N CYS A 383 9.32 -13.91 10.36
CA CYS A 383 8.67 -13.61 11.65
C CYS A 383 8.48 -12.11 11.92
N HIS A 384 8.88 -11.26 10.98
CA HIS A 384 8.74 -9.80 11.02
C HIS A 384 9.43 -9.08 12.18
N LYS A 385 10.15 -9.81 13.03
CA LYS A 385 11.08 -9.24 14.02
C LYS A 385 12.14 -8.39 13.34
N TRP A 386 12.53 -7.32 14.01
CA TRP A 386 13.56 -6.42 13.53
C TRP A 386 14.41 -5.88 14.68
N TRP A 387 15.61 -5.42 14.32
CA TRP A 387 16.54 -4.77 15.22
C TRP A 387 16.86 -3.37 14.73
N ASP A 388 16.82 -2.39 15.64
CA ASP A 388 17.25 -1.03 15.34
C ASP A 388 18.78 -0.92 15.21
N GLU A 389 19.25 0.27 14.86
CA GLU A 389 20.66 0.58 14.71
C GLU A 389 21.50 0.35 15.98
N ASP A 390 20.95 0.61 17.17
CA ASP A 390 21.67 0.59 18.45
C ASP A 390 21.72 -0.82 19.06
N CYS A 391 20.67 -1.60 18.85
CA CYS A 391 20.52 -2.98 19.30
C CYS A 391 21.20 -3.97 18.36
N TYR A 392 21.54 -3.53 17.14
CA TYR A 392 22.18 -4.35 16.12
C TYR A 392 23.69 -4.14 16.07
N VAL A 393 24.42 -4.87 16.92
CA VAL A 393 25.89 -4.90 16.86
C VAL A 393 26.30 -5.86 15.73
N VAL A 394 26.86 -5.33 14.64
CA VAL A 394 27.52 -6.15 13.61
C VAL A 394 28.84 -6.65 14.20
N PRO A 395 29.05 -7.96 14.42
CA PRO A 395 30.39 -8.46 14.71
C PRO A 395 31.33 -8.07 13.56
N ALA A 396 32.52 -7.55 13.84
CA ALA A 396 33.51 -7.18 12.82
C ALA A 396 33.88 -8.34 11.87
N THR A 397 33.55 -9.58 12.25
CA THR A 397 33.75 -10.83 11.51
C THR A 397 32.47 -11.39 10.88
N ALA A 398 31.33 -10.69 10.95
CA ALA A 398 30.07 -11.19 10.41
C ALA A 398 30.09 -11.24 8.88
N GLN A 399 30.43 -12.42 8.36
CA GLN A 399 30.43 -12.68 6.93
C GLN A 399 29.02 -12.78 6.38
N ARG A 400 28.79 -12.11 5.24
CA ARG A 400 27.59 -12.26 4.42
C ARG A 400 27.59 -13.64 3.78
N THR A 401 26.40 -14.20 3.54
CA THR A 401 26.30 -15.43 2.75
C THR A 401 26.75 -15.15 1.31
N GLU A 402 27.21 -16.17 0.59
CA GLU A 402 27.57 -16.05 -0.83
C GLU A 402 26.43 -15.43 -1.65
N LEU A 403 25.18 -15.83 -1.36
CA LEU A 403 23.97 -15.27 -1.99
C LEU A 403 23.79 -13.77 -1.72
N GLN A 404 23.95 -13.36 -0.47
CA GLN A 404 23.85 -11.96 -0.08
C GLN A 404 25.01 -11.13 -0.66
N GLN A 405 26.19 -11.73 -0.86
CA GLN A 405 27.30 -11.09 -1.56
C GLN A 405 26.95 -10.85 -3.04
N THR A 406 26.38 -11.85 -3.73
CA THR A 406 25.99 -11.76 -5.15
C THR A 406 24.94 -10.68 -5.40
N GLU A 407 23.93 -10.54 -4.54
CA GLU A 407 22.91 -9.49 -4.67
C GLU A 407 23.47 -8.09 -4.47
N ILE A 408 24.41 -7.94 -3.54
CA ILE A 408 25.07 -6.67 -3.32
C ILE A 408 25.93 -6.31 -4.52
N VAL A 409 26.65 -7.29 -5.10
CA VAL A 409 27.42 -7.11 -6.34
C VAL A 409 26.51 -6.80 -7.54
N ALA A 410 25.35 -7.46 -7.67
CA ALA A 410 24.38 -7.20 -8.74
C ALA A 410 23.76 -5.79 -8.64
N ASN A 411 23.58 -5.26 -7.42
CA ASN A 411 23.15 -3.88 -7.19
C ASN A 411 24.29 -2.84 -7.32
N LEU A 412 25.55 -3.27 -7.42
CA LEU A 412 26.77 -2.43 -7.43
C LEU A 412 27.53 -2.47 -8.77
N GLN A 413 26.95 -2.98 -9.86
CA GLN A 413 27.65 -3.02 -11.17
C GLN A 413 27.84 -1.62 -11.76
N SER A 414 28.87 -0.92 -11.28
CA SER A 414 29.59 0.10 -12.03
C SER A 414 31.07 0.24 -11.64
N ASP A 415 31.71 -0.69 -10.90
CA ASP A 415 33.18 -0.84 -10.98
C ASP A 415 33.66 -2.17 -10.36
N GLY A 416 34.40 -2.92 -11.17
CA GLY A 416 34.79 -4.30 -10.90
C GLY A 416 35.97 -4.42 -9.95
N THR A 417 35.75 -4.99 -8.77
CA THR A 417 36.76 -5.84 -8.10
C THR A 417 36.08 -6.72 -7.03
N THR A 418 36.21 -8.04 -7.15
CA THR A 418 35.63 -9.00 -6.22
C THR A 418 36.71 -9.58 -5.32
N ARG A 419 36.55 -9.48 -3.99
CA ARG A 419 37.40 -10.18 -3.01
C ARG A 419 36.54 -11.05 -2.11
N MET A 420 36.73 -12.37 -2.19
CA MET A 420 36.04 -13.37 -1.36
C MET A 420 36.79 -13.57 -0.03
N LEU A 421 36.07 -13.60 1.10
CA LEU A 421 36.63 -13.88 2.44
C LEU A 421 36.14 -15.25 2.97
N PRO A 422 36.94 -15.96 3.81
CA PRO A 422 36.72 -17.37 4.15
C PRO A 422 35.75 -17.62 5.32
N LYS A 423 34.81 -18.57 5.15
CA LYS A 423 33.72 -18.97 6.07
C LYS A 423 34.13 -19.12 7.56
N GLN A 424 33.57 -18.29 8.46
CA GLN A 424 33.61 -18.51 9.92
C GLN A 424 32.20 -18.48 10.57
N LYS A 425 31.97 -19.43 11.49
CA LYS A 425 30.76 -19.53 12.33
C LYS A 425 30.75 -18.43 13.39
N THR A 426 29.82 -17.50 13.28
CA THR A 426 29.61 -16.43 14.27
C THR A 426 28.20 -16.54 14.83
N LYS A 427 28.02 -16.46 16.16
CA LYS A 427 26.70 -16.20 16.78
C LYS A 427 26.30 -14.77 16.40
N VAL A 428 25.51 -14.61 15.34
CA VAL A 428 25.16 -13.29 14.80
C VAL A 428 23.75 -12.93 15.21
N ILE A 429 23.62 -11.84 15.96
CA ILE A 429 22.39 -11.05 16.03
C ILE A 429 22.17 -10.52 14.61
N GLY A 430 21.03 -10.85 13.97
CA GLY A 430 20.72 -10.38 12.62
C GLY A 430 20.01 -11.34 11.70
N VAL A 431 19.90 -10.89 10.44
CA VAL A 431 19.14 -11.55 9.40
C VAL A 431 20.04 -11.84 8.20
N ARG A 432 19.98 -13.06 7.69
CA ARG A 432 20.77 -13.54 6.54
C ARG A 432 19.86 -14.17 5.50
N ARG A 433 20.33 -14.17 4.25
CA ARG A 433 19.70 -14.93 3.17
C ARG A 433 20.49 -16.22 2.95
N ASP A 434 20.05 -17.29 3.59
CA ASP A 434 20.63 -18.63 3.44
C ASP A 434 20.00 -19.41 2.28
N CYS A 435 18.85 -18.96 1.76
CA CYS A 435 18.15 -19.58 0.64
C CYS A 435 17.43 -18.55 -0.24
N PHE A 436 17.28 -18.84 -1.53
CA PHE A 436 16.58 -17.95 -2.45
C PHE A 436 15.06 -17.92 -2.22
N GLY A 437 14.40 -19.04 -1.94
CA GLY A 437 12.95 -19.08 -1.75
C GLY A 437 12.51 -18.58 -0.37
N CYS A 438 13.27 -18.88 0.68
CA CYS A 438 12.90 -18.51 2.07
C CYS A 438 13.18 -17.05 2.47
N GLY A 439 13.86 -16.27 1.62
CA GLY A 439 14.14 -14.85 1.88
C GLY A 439 15.14 -14.59 3.02
N HIS A 440 15.10 -13.37 3.56
CA HIS A 440 15.97 -12.94 4.65
C HIS A 440 15.41 -13.38 6.01
N THR A 441 16.11 -14.26 6.74
CA THR A 441 15.61 -14.82 8.01
C THR A 441 16.57 -14.62 9.19
N CYS A 442 16.02 -14.45 10.40
CA CYS A 442 16.79 -14.43 11.64
C CYS A 442 17.25 -15.85 12.01
N ILE A 443 18.20 -15.96 12.95
CA ILE A 443 18.76 -17.27 13.34
C ILE A 443 17.69 -18.28 13.80
N THR A 444 16.71 -17.84 14.60
CA THR A 444 15.62 -18.71 15.07
C THR A 444 14.76 -19.21 13.92
N CYS A 445 14.49 -18.37 12.92
CA CYS A 445 13.78 -18.80 11.73
C CYS A 445 14.64 -19.71 10.85
N LYS A 446 15.93 -19.40 10.66
CA LYS A 446 16.89 -20.22 9.90
C LYS A 446 16.89 -21.67 10.41
N GLU A 447 16.95 -21.85 11.72
CA GLU A 447 16.99 -23.17 12.37
C GLU A 447 15.75 -24.02 12.10
N LEU A 448 14.62 -23.43 11.67
CA LEU A 448 13.42 -24.19 11.32
C LEU A 448 13.59 -24.99 10.02
N PHE A 449 14.34 -24.48 9.04
CA PHE A 449 14.35 -25.02 7.68
C PHE A 449 15.74 -25.30 7.09
N ILE A 450 16.80 -24.64 7.58
CA ILE A 450 18.17 -24.97 7.16
C ILE A 450 18.69 -26.15 7.99
N ARG A 451 19.33 -27.11 7.31
CA ARG A 451 19.97 -28.29 7.92
C ARG A 451 21.39 -28.46 7.40
N THR A 452 22.21 -29.22 8.11
CA THR A 452 23.56 -29.60 7.68
C THR A 452 23.58 -31.07 7.26
N CYS A 453 24.00 -31.35 6.03
CA CYS A 453 24.01 -32.71 5.49
C CYS A 453 25.04 -33.57 6.23
N LYS A 454 24.63 -34.74 6.75
CA LYS A 454 25.54 -35.64 7.47
C LYS A 454 26.67 -36.16 6.59
N LYS A 455 26.42 -36.33 5.28
CA LYS A 455 27.36 -36.88 4.28
C LYS A 455 28.36 -35.84 3.76
N CYS A 456 27.89 -34.77 3.12
CA CYS A 456 28.78 -33.76 2.52
C CYS A 456 29.08 -32.55 3.43
N LYS A 457 28.45 -32.46 4.61
CA LYS A 457 28.60 -31.36 5.58
C LYS A 457 28.14 -29.97 5.09
N ASN A 458 27.57 -29.86 3.90
CA ASN A 458 27.01 -28.60 3.39
C ASN A 458 25.65 -28.29 4.03
N GLU A 459 25.36 -27.00 4.18
CA GLU A 459 24.02 -26.51 4.55
C GLU A 459 23.06 -26.68 3.35
N TYR A 460 21.80 -26.98 3.63
CA TYR A 460 20.74 -27.07 2.63
C TYR A 460 19.40 -26.63 3.22
N CYS A 461 18.53 -26.11 2.35
CA CYS A 461 17.16 -25.74 2.70
C CYS A 461 16.25 -26.95 2.56
N ARG A 462 15.53 -27.32 3.62
CA ARG A 462 14.56 -28.42 3.59
C ARG A 462 13.27 -28.06 2.84
N GLU A 463 12.92 -26.78 2.79
CA GLU A 463 11.69 -26.30 2.17
C GLU A 463 11.82 -26.20 0.63
N ASP A 464 12.98 -25.76 0.13
CA ASP A 464 13.23 -25.52 -1.30
C ASP A 464 13.93 -26.70 -2.02
N ASN A 465 14.58 -27.60 -1.28
CA ASN A 465 15.23 -28.76 -1.87
C ASN A 465 14.34 -30.01 -1.73
N ASP A 466 13.58 -30.31 -2.80
CA ASP A 466 12.49 -31.29 -2.84
C ASP A 466 12.86 -32.72 -2.43
N ALA A 467 14.11 -33.12 -2.63
CA ALA A 467 14.59 -34.47 -2.33
C ALA A 467 15.39 -34.57 -1.03
N SER A 468 15.36 -33.55 -0.17
CA SER A 468 16.15 -33.52 1.05
C SER A 468 15.41 -34.19 2.21
N SER A 469 16.18 -34.68 3.18
CA SER A 469 15.64 -35.20 4.44
C SER A 469 16.08 -34.32 5.61
N ASP A 470 15.72 -34.66 6.84
CA ASP A 470 16.25 -33.97 8.03
C ASP A 470 17.75 -34.19 8.24
N THR A 471 18.39 -35.12 7.51
CA THR A 471 19.79 -35.49 7.72
C THR A 471 20.66 -35.47 6.47
N MET A 472 20.08 -35.41 5.26
CA MET A 472 20.81 -35.42 4.00
C MET A 472 20.24 -34.41 2.99
N CYS A 473 21.11 -33.71 2.26
CA CYS A 473 20.70 -32.87 1.13
C CYS A 473 20.32 -33.71 -0.09
N ASP A 474 19.59 -33.14 -1.05
CA ASP A 474 19.09 -33.81 -2.27
C ASP A 474 20.16 -34.62 -2.99
N TRP A 475 21.32 -34.00 -3.19
CA TRP A 475 22.45 -34.62 -3.88
C TRP A 475 22.98 -35.86 -3.14
N CYS A 476 22.99 -35.82 -1.81
CA CYS A 476 23.48 -36.92 -0.97
C CYS A 476 22.40 -37.97 -0.67
N ASN A 477 21.13 -37.57 -0.73
CA ASN A 477 19.97 -38.41 -0.45
C ASN A 477 19.60 -39.28 -1.67
N TYR A 478 19.94 -38.84 -2.89
CA TYR A 478 19.83 -39.65 -4.10
C TYR A 478 21.06 -40.56 -4.32
N THR A 479 20.84 -41.85 -4.58
CA THR A 479 21.90 -42.87 -4.78
C THR A 479 22.02 -43.39 -6.21
N SER A 480 21.27 -42.87 -7.19
CA SER A 480 21.39 -43.29 -8.59
C SER A 480 22.12 -42.25 -9.45
N ARG A 481 23.05 -42.74 -10.29
CA ARG A 481 23.88 -41.97 -11.22
C ARG A 481 23.05 -40.94 -12.00
N ARG A 482 23.22 -39.65 -11.71
CA ARG A 482 22.93 -38.60 -12.70
C ARG A 482 24.18 -38.40 -13.55
N THR A 483 24.03 -38.56 -14.85
CA THR A 483 24.96 -38.03 -15.84
C THR A 483 25.12 -36.53 -15.58
N VAL A 484 26.38 -36.10 -15.55
CA VAL A 484 26.75 -34.69 -15.46
C VAL A 484 26.32 -34.02 -16.77
N GLU A 485 25.11 -33.48 -16.82
CA GLU A 485 24.81 -32.38 -17.73
C GLU A 485 24.92 -31.09 -16.91
N MET A 486 26.01 -30.38 -17.18
CA MET A 486 26.33 -29.10 -16.57
C MET A 486 25.33 -28.03 -17.04
N TYR A 487 24.77 -27.31 -16.06
CA TYR A 487 24.41 -25.90 -16.20
C TYR A 487 25.25 -25.10 -15.19
#